data_AF-A0A820KYY6-F1
#
_entry.id   AF-A0A820KYY6-F1
#
_cell.length_a   1.000
_cell.length_b   1.000
_cell.length_c   1.000
_cell.angle_alpha   90.00
_cell.angle_beta   90.00
_cell.angle_gamma   90.00
#
_symmetry.space_group_name_H-M   'P 1'
#
loop_
_entity.id
_entity.type
_entity.pdbx_description
1 polymer ?
#
loop_
_entity_poly.entity_id
_entity_poly.type
_entity_poly.pdbx_seq_one_letter_code
_entity_poly.pdbx_strand_id
1 'polypeptide(L)'
;MIVDFHLFKGLSRSELLHEILLFLVAGYETTSTALAWFIYLMSKHPQVQQKIKAELIGDSEKQVWSVERLDSLVYLDCVVNEVLRFCPPINGTLRTLTTDDRLPQSGVQLFKGDLVLIPFHTLARDTRQWSIDPELFCPERFLHVDKDHHKVNAGGHFSRITIMPKHIGGTIEFDQ
;
A
#
# COMPACT_ATOMS: atom_id res chain seq x y z
N MET A 1 -18.01 -12.88 5.12
CA MET A 1 -18.08 -11.99 3.94
C MET A 1 -19.47 -12.13 3.33
N ILE A 2 -20.46 -11.49 3.95
CA ILE A 2 -21.81 -11.37 3.39
C ILE A 2 -21.77 -10.05 2.65
N VAL A 3 -21.77 -10.11 1.32
CA VAL A 3 -21.91 -8.91 0.50
C VAL A 3 -23.34 -8.44 0.69
N ASP A 4 -23.50 -7.28 1.29
CA ASP A 4 -24.80 -6.74 1.67
C ASP A 4 -25.65 -6.54 0.40
N PHE A 5 -26.74 -7.30 0.27
CA PHE A 5 -27.58 -7.34 -0.94
C PHE A 5 -28.27 -5.99 -1.25
N HIS A 6 -28.20 -5.04 -0.31
CA HIS A 6 -28.71 -3.69 -0.46
C HIS A 6 -27.90 -2.84 -1.45
N LEU A 7 -26.62 -3.16 -1.69
CA LEU A 7 -25.77 -2.49 -2.69
C LEU A 7 -26.20 -2.78 -4.14
N PHE A 8 -26.93 -3.87 -4.38
CA PHE A 8 -27.28 -4.34 -5.73
C PHE A 8 -28.69 -3.99 -6.19
N LYS A 9 -29.43 -3.14 -5.46
CA LYS A 9 -30.73 -2.65 -5.91
C LYS A 9 -30.55 -1.80 -7.17
N GLY A 10 -30.85 -2.39 -8.33
CA GLY A 10 -30.89 -1.69 -9.62
C GLY A 10 -29.93 -2.19 -10.71
N LEU A 11 -29.07 -3.18 -10.43
CA LEU A 11 -28.20 -3.75 -11.47
C LEU A 11 -28.90 -4.88 -12.25
N SER A 12 -28.71 -4.89 -13.57
CA SER A 12 -29.04 -6.03 -14.42
C SER A 12 -28.12 -7.23 -14.11
N ARG A 13 -28.55 -8.44 -14.49
CA ARG A 13 -27.74 -9.66 -14.34
C ARG A 13 -26.37 -9.54 -15.01
N SER A 14 -26.31 -8.89 -16.17
CA SER A 14 -25.04 -8.63 -16.87
C SER A 14 -24.14 -7.70 -16.08
N GLU A 15 -24.64 -6.58 -15.57
CA GLU A 15 -23.85 -5.63 -14.78
C GLU A 15 -23.31 -6.28 -13.50
N LEU A 16 -24.14 -7.07 -12.81
CA LEU A 16 -23.71 -7.82 -11.62
C LEU A 16 -22.53 -8.76 -11.94
N LEU A 17 -22.60 -9.48 -13.06
CA LEU A 17 -21.50 -10.37 -13.48
C LEU A 17 -20.22 -9.59 -13.80
N HIS A 18 -20.34 -8.42 -14.44
CA HIS A 18 -19.18 -7.57 -14.72
C HIS A 18 -18.54 -7.06 -13.43
N GLU A 19 -19.31 -6.59 -12.46
CA GLU A 19 -18.80 -6.12 -11.17
C GLU A 19 -18.09 -7.25 -10.40
N ILE A 20 -18.68 -8.45 -10.36
CA ILE A 20 -18.04 -9.62 -9.71
C ILE A 20 -16.70 -9.97 -10.36
N LEU A 21 -16.65 -9.97 -11.70
CA LEU A 21 -15.41 -10.23 -12.44
C LEU A 21 -14.37 -9.15 -12.18
N LEU A 22 -14.78 -7.87 -12.10
CA LEU A 22 -13.89 -6.77 -11.79
C LEU A 22 -13.26 -6.93 -10.40
N PHE A 23 -14.06 -7.24 -9.37
CA PHE A 23 -13.55 -7.49 -8.02
C PHE A 23 -12.61 -8.69 -7.97
N LEU A 24 -12.92 -9.77 -8.71
CA LEU A 24 -12.07 -10.95 -8.77
C LEU A 24 -10.71 -10.63 -9.38
N VAL A 25 -10.67 -9.94 -10.52
CA VAL A 25 -9.42 -9.58 -11.20
C VAL A 25 -8.59 -8.62 -10.34
N ALA A 26 -9.23 -7.57 -9.80
CA ALA A 26 -8.55 -6.59 -8.95
C ALA A 26 -7.94 -7.22 -7.70
N GLY A 27 -8.66 -8.14 -7.05
CA GLY A 27 -8.17 -8.88 -5.88
C GLY A 27 -7.11 -9.93 -6.22
N TYR A 28 -7.23 -10.58 -7.38
CA TYR A 28 -6.32 -11.65 -7.80
C TYR A 28 -4.93 -11.11 -8.17
N GLU A 29 -4.86 -10.10 -9.04
CA GLU A 29 -3.58 -9.59 -9.54
C GLU A 29 -2.75 -8.94 -8.42
N THR A 30 -3.39 -8.13 -7.58
CA THR A 30 -2.71 -7.45 -6.46
C THR A 30 -2.23 -8.43 -5.39
N THR A 31 -3.09 -9.38 -4.98
CA THR A 31 -2.74 -10.36 -3.94
C THR A 31 -1.69 -11.35 -4.42
N SER A 32 -1.81 -11.87 -5.66
CA SER A 32 -0.82 -12.79 -6.22
C SER A 32 0.55 -12.14 -6.37
N THR A 33 0.60 -10.87 -6.78
CA THR A 33 1.85 -10.10 -6.85
C THR A 33 2.46 -9.88 -5.47
N ALA A 34 1.66 -9.50 -4.47
CA ALA A 34 2.15 -9.34 -3.09
C ALA A 34 2.73 -10.66 -2.54
N LEU A 35 2.05 -11.79 -2.76
CA LEU A 35 2.53 -13.11 -2.35
C LEU A 35 3.81 -13.53 -3.07
N ALA A 36 3.93 -13.25 -4.37
CA ALA A 36 5.13 -13.53 -5.13
C ALA A 36 6.34 -12.78 -4.56
N TRP A 37 6.19 -11.48 -4.25
CA TRP A 37 7.24 -10.68 -3.61
C TRP A 37 7.55 -11.16 -2.19
N PHE A 38 6.53 -11.50 -1.41
CA PHE A 38 6.72 -12.08 -0.07
C PHE A 38 7.61 -13.32 -0.14
N ILE A 39 7.26 -14.30 -0.99
CA ILE A 39 8.03 -15.55 -1.13
C ILE A 39 9.45 -15.26 -1.62
N TYR A 40 9.60 -14.37 -2.60
CA TYR A 40 10.92 -13.97 -3.11
C TYR A 40 11.78 -13.36 -2.00
N LEU A 41 11.26 -12.41 -1.23
CA LEU A 41 11.99 -11.75 -0.14
C LEU A 41 12.32 -12.74 0.99
N MET A 42 11.41 -13.66 1.32
CA MET A 42 11.73 -14.72 2.30
C MET A 42 12.86 -15.63 1.83
N SER A 43 12.95 -15.91 0.53
CA SER A 43 14.07 -16.67 -0.04
C SER A 43 15.41 -15.93 0.03
N LYS A 44 15.38 -14.59 0.00
CA LYS A 44 16.56 -13.71 0.07
C LYS A 44 16.97 -13.37 1.49
N HIS A 45 16.04 -13.46 2.45
CA HIS A 45 16.24 -13.14 3.86
C HIS A 45 15.86 -14.31 4.78
N PRO A 46 16.63 -15.43 4.78
CA PRO A 46 16.32 -16.60 5.60
C PRO A 46 16.18 -16.31 7.10
N GLN A 47 16.92 -15.33 7.62
CA GLN A 47 16.82 -14.87 9.01
C GLN A 47 15.44 -14.29 9.34
N VAL A 48 14.80 -13.59 8.40
CA VAL A 48 13.45 -13.06 8.58
C VAL A 48 12.45 -14.21 8.57
N GLN A 49 12.60 -15.15 7.62
CA GLN A 49 11.77 -16.35 7.56
C GLN A 49 11.85 -17.19 8.84
N GLN A 50 13.05 -17.34 9.43
CA GLN A 50 13.23 -18.05 10.70
C GLN A 50 12.49 -17.37 11.86
N LYS A 51 12.51 -16.04 11.94
CA LYS A 51 11.76 -15.28 12.96
C LYS A 51 10.25 -15.46 12.79
N ILE A 52 9.73 -15.41 11.56
CA ILE A 52 8.31 -15.72 11.28
C ILE A 52 7.99 -17.15 11.72
N LYS A 53 8.82 -18.12 11.38
CA LYS A 53 8.61 -19.52 11.77
C LYS A 53 8.59 -19.69 13.29
N ALA A 54 9.50 -19.03 14.00
CA ALA A 54 9.53 -19.03 15.46
C ALA A 54 8.24 -18.43 16.04
N GLU A 55 7.75 -17.33 15.46
CA GLU A 55 6.49 -16.72 15.87
C GLU A 55 5.27 -17.62 15.59
N LEU A 56 5.23 -18.31 14.44
CA LEU A 56 4.13 -19.18 14.04
C LEU A 56 4.05 -20.45 14.91
N ILE A 57 5.18 -21.10 15.16
CA ILE A 57 5.24 -22.35 15.92
C ILE A 57 5.12 -22.09 17.42
N GLY A 58 5.62 -20.95 17.91
CA GLY A 58 5.74 -20.67 19.33
C GLY A 58 6.42 -21.83 20.09
N ASP A 59 5.96 -22.12 21.31
CA ASP A 59 6.44 -23.22 22.15
C ASP A 59 5.68 -24.56 21.94
N SER A 60 4.74 -24.64 20.98
CA SER A 60 3.89 -25.83 20.80
C SER A 60 3.56 -26.11 19.34
N GLU A 61 3.93 -27.29 18.86
CA GLU A 61 3.65 -27.76 17.48
C GLU A 61 2.16 -27.96 17.16
N LYS A 62 1.24 -27.80 18.13
CA LYS A 62 -0.20 -28.07 17.99
C LYS A 62 -1.06 -26.82 18.23
N GLN A 63 -0.76 -25.72 17.55
CA GLN A 63 -1.62 -24.54 17.59
C GLN A 63 -2.82 -24.67 16.64
N VAL A 64 -4.00 -24.27 17.11
CA VAL A 64 -5.22 -24.15 16.30
C VAL A 64 -5.21 -22.77 15.64
N TRP A 65 -5.39 -22.71 14.32
CA TRP A 65 -5.52 -21.45 13.60
C TRP A 65 -6.89 -20.80 13.87
N SER A 66 -6.88 -19.57 14.35
CA SER A 66 -8.06 -18.71 14.52
C SER A 66 -7.74 -17.28 14.07
N VAL A 67 -8.77 -16.45 13.90
CA VAL A 67 -8.59 -15.04 13.51
C VAL A 67 -7.81 -14.29 14.60
N GLU A 68 -8.14 -14.53 15.87
CA GLU A 68 -7.47 -13.94 17.02
C GLU A 68 -5.99 -14.34 17.08
N ARG A 69 -5.66 -15.56 16.62
CA ARG A 69 -4.27 -15.98 16.50
C ARG A 69 -3.55 -15.24 15.39
N LEU A 70 -4.17 -15.05 14.22
CA LEU A 70 -3.57 -14.28 13.13
C LEU A 70 -3.28 -12.84 13.58
N ASP A 71 -4.21 -12.19 14.28
CA ASP A 71 -4.05 -10.83 14.82
C ASP A 71 -2.95 -10.71 15.88
N SER A 72 -2.48 -11.83 16.43
CA SER A 72 -1.37 -11.86 17.40
C SER A 72 0.01 -12.01 16.78
N LEU A 73 0.12 -12.22 15.47
CA LEU A 73 1.37 -12.43 14.75
C LEU A 73 2.04 -11.09 14.37
N VAL A 74 2.53 -10.38 15.40
CA VAL A 74 3.09 -9.03 15.28
C VAL A 74 4.24 -8.95 14.27
N TYR A 75 5.15 -9.92 14.28
CA TYR A 75 6.31 -9.92 13.40
C TYR A 75 5.91 -10.28 11.96
N LEU A 76 4.99 -11.22 11.75
CA LEU A 76 4.42 -11.47 10.43
C LEU A 76 3.77 -10.21 9.85
N ASP A 77 3.00 -9.46 10.64
CA ASP A 77 2.41 -8.19 10.22
C ASP A 77 3.49 -7.17 9.84
N CYS A 78 4.57 -7.06 10.62
CA CYS A 78 5.72 -6.22 10.27
C CYS A 78 6.33 -6.61 8.92
N VAL A 79 6.46 -7.92 8.66
CA VAL A 79 7.00 -8.43 7.40
C VAL A 79 6.07 -8.12 6.23
N VAL A 80 4.75 -8.34 6.38
CA VAL A 80 3.78 -8.05 5.32
C VAL A 80 3.79 -6.57 4.99
N ASN A 81 3.81 -5.69 5.99
CA ASN A 81 3.90 -4.24 5.79
C ASN A 81 5.19 -3.84 5.07
N GLU A 82 6.34 -4.42 5.45
CA GLU A 82 7.61 -4.14 4.79
C GLU A 82 7.65 -4.68 3.35
N VAL A 83 7.04 -5.84 3.07
CA VAL A 83 6.91 -6.35 1.69
C VAL A 83 6.09 -5.38 0.83
N LEU A 84 4.96 -4.88 1.34
CA LEU A 84 4.11 -3.94 0.61
C LEU A 84 4.77 -2.56 0.43
N ARG A 85 5.58 -2.11 1.39
CA ARG A 85 6.40 -0.89 1.26
C ARG A 85 7.49 -1.08 0.21
N PHE A 86 8.23 -2.18 0.28
CA PHE A 86 9.41 -2.43 -0.54
C PHE A 86 9.04 -2.80 -1.98
N CYS A 87 8.05 -3.66 -2.16
CA CYS A 87 7.57 -4.16 -3.45
C CYS A 87 6.04 -4.02 -3.57
N PRO A 88 5.51 -2.80 -3.68
CA PRO A 88 4.06 -2.58 -3.78
C PRO A 88 3.53 -3.18 -5.09
N PRO A 89 2.39 -3.92 -5.06
CA PRO A 89 1.75 -4.40 -6.29
C PRO A 89 1.33 -3.28 -7.25
N ILE A 90 1.01 -2.10 -6.71
CA ILE A 90 0.65 -0.90 -7.48
C ILE A 90 1.61 0.23 -7.10
N ASN A 91 2.32 0.78 -8.08
CA ASN A 91 3.38 1.76 -7.84
C ASN A 91 2.91 3.19 -7.54
N GLY A 92 1.64 3.50 -7.82
CA GLY A 92 1.06 4.82 -7.62
C GLY A 92 -0.36 4.92 -8.14
N THR A 93 -0.97 6.08 -7.96
CA THR A 93 -2.32 6.35 -8.45
C THR A 93 -2.43 7.74 -9.06
N LEU A 94 -3.28 7.88 -10.08
CA LEU A 94 -3.53 9.14 -10.78
C LEU A 94 -4.88 9.71 -10.37
N ARG A 95 -4.96 11.03 -10.28
CA ARG A 95 -6.20 11.79 -10.09
C ARG A 95 -6.28 12.89 -11.12
N THR A 96 -7.47 13.14 -11.65
CA THR A 96 -7.73 14.28 -12.54
C THR A 96 -8.42 15.36 -11.73
N LEU A 97 -7.92 16.60 -11.78
CA LEU A 97 -8.60 17.72 -11.13
C LEU A 97 -9.93 18.02 -11.81
N THR A 98 -10.99 18.09 -11.00
CA THR A 98 -12.34 18.45 -11.46
C THR A 98 -12.61 19.96 -11.37
N THR A 99 -11.86 20.66 -10.52
CA THR A 99 -11.87 22.12 -10.33
C THR A 99 -10.43 22.64 -10.19
N ASP A 100 -10.24 23.93 -10.40
CA ASP A 100 -8.97 24.58 -10.05
C ASP A 100 -8.75 24.48 -8.54
N ASP A 101 -7.50 24.30 -8.11
CA ASP A 101 -7.14 24.15 -6.70
C ASP A 101 -5.70 24.63 -6.47
N ARG A 102 -5.27 24.69 -5.21
CA ARG A 102 -3.93 25.12 -4.83
C ARG A 102 -3.32 24.15 -3.83
N LEU A 103 -2.10 23.69 -4.11
CA LEU A 103 -1.38 22.84 -3.17
C LEU A 103 -1.12 23.59 -1.85
N PRO A 104 -1.59 23.10 -0.69
CA PRO A 104 -1.56 23.86 0.56
C PRO A 104 -0.15 24.28 1.02
N GLN A 105 0.85 23.40 0.86
CA GLN A 105 2.20 23.64 1.38
C GLN A 105 3.09 24.43 0.40
N SER A 106 3.02 24.11 -0.90
CA SER A 106 3.86 24.77 -1.92
C SER A 106 3.22 26.03 -2.51
N GLY A 107 1.89 26.19 -2.34
CA GLY A 107 1.13 27.27 -2.94
C GLY A 107 1.04 27.18 -4.47
N VAL A 108 1.39 26.05 -5.07
CA VAL A 108 1.34 25.83 -6.52
C VAL A 108 -0.11 25.79 -6.98
N GLN A 109 -0.41 26.54 -8.04
CA GLN A 109 -1.72 26.54 -8.66
C GLN A 109 -1.88 25.30 -9.53
N LEU A 110 -2.99 24.59 -9.32
CA LEU A 110 -3.44 23.45 -10.12
C LEU A 110 -4.68 23.86 -10.89
N PHE A 111 -4.77 23.39 -12.13
CA PHE A 111 -5.89 23.72 -13.00
C PHE A 111 -6.76 22.49 -13.22
N LYS A 112 -8.05 22.73 -13.42
CA LYS A 112 -9.00 21.71 -13.84
C LYS A 112 -8.47 20.96 -15.06
N GLY A 113 -8.48 19.63 -14.97
CA GLY A 113 -8.00 18.74 -16.03
C GLY A 113 -6.54 18.33 -15.90
N ASP A 114 -5.77 18.91 -14.98
CA ASP A 114 -4.43 18.43 -14.66
C ASP A 114 -4.48 17.03 -14.04
N LEU A 115 -3.45 16.23 -14.32
CA LEU A 115 -3.26 14.92 -13.72
C LEU A 115 -2.27 15.01 -12.56
N VAL A 116 -2.69 14.54 -11.40
CA VAL A 116 -1.87 14.42 -10.19
C VAL A 116 -1.53 12.97 -9.97
N LEU A 117 -0.23 12.65 -10.02
CA LEU A 117 0.32 11.35 -9.67
C LEU A 117 0.75 11.35 -8.20
N ILE A 118 0.29 10.33 -7.48
CA ILE A 118 0.74 9.98 -6.13
C ILE A 118 1.60 8.72 -6.26
N PRO A 119 2.94 8.83 -6.26
CA PRO A 119 3.83 7.70 -6.53
C PRO A 119 4.16 6.94 -5.23
N PHE A 120 3.34 5.93 -4.89
CA PHE A 120 3.52 5.10 -3.68
C PHE A 120 4.93 4.53 -3.56
N HIS A 121 5.47 3.95 -4.63
CA HIS A 121 6.80 3.33 -4.62
C HIS A 121 7.92 4.32 -4.27
N THR A 122 7.83 5.53 -4.82
CA THR A 122 8.81 6.60 -4.58
C THR A 122 8.66 7.16 -3.16
N LEU A 123 7.43 7.41 -2.71
CA LEU A 123 7.16 7.91 -1.36
C LEU A 123 7.59 6.89 -0.29
N ALA A 124 7.37 5.60 -0.54
CA ALA A 124 7.82 4.51 0.31
C ALA A 124 9.35 4.41 0.45
N ARG A 125 10.11 5.09 -0.43
CA ARG A 125 11.57 5.17 -0.46
C ARG A 125 12.14 6.53 -0.08
N ASP A 126 11.31 7.46 0.36
CA ASP A 126 11.77 8.78 0.75
C ASP A 126 12.59 8.70 2.05
N THR A 127 13.88 9.00 1.98
CA THR A 127 14.81 8.97 3.12
C THR A 127 14.43 9.96 4.21
N ARG A 128 13.60 10.98 3.92
CA ARG A 128 13.07 11.91 4.93
C ARG A 128 12.03 11.27 5.84
N GLN A 129 11.38 10.20 5.41
CA GLN A 129 10.31 9.53 6.16
C GLN A 129 10.80 8.40 7.07
N TRP A 130 12.04 7.95 6.89
CA TRP A 130 12.54 6.72 7.51
C TRP A 130 13.86 6.93 8.24
N SER A 131 13.95 6.42 9.47
CA SER A 131 15.19 6.42 10.25
C SER A 131 16.20 5.38 9.78
N ILE A 132 15.72 4.28 9.19
CA ILE A 132 16.53 3.23 8.57
C ILE A 132 16.48 3.42 7.05
N ASP A 133 17.59 3.14 6.36
CA ASP A 133 17.68 3.23 4.90
C ASP A 133 16.48 2.50 4.23
N PRO A 134 15.67 3.21 3.42
CA PRO A 134 14.50 2.63 2.77
C PRO A 134 14.82 1.59 1.70
N GLU A 135 16.04 1.56 1.17
CA GLU A 135 16.50 0.53 0.21
C GLU A 135 16.88 -0.78 0.89
N LEU A 136 16.96 -0.79 2.23
CA LEU A 136 17.11 -2.01 3.01
C LEU A 136 15.76 -2.60 3.38
N PHE A 137 15.57 -3.87 3.05
CA PHE A 137 14.44 -4.66 3.52
C PHE A 137 14.62 -4.98 5.02
N CYS A 138 13.89 -4.28 5.87
CA CYS A 138 13.98 -4.37 7.33
C CYS A 138 12.58 -4.35 7.96
N PRO A 139 11.97 -5.54 8.20
CA PRO A 139 10.67 -5.64 8.86
C PRO A 139 10.61 -4.97 10.24
N GLU A 140 11.71 -4.95 10.97
CA GLU A 140 11.80 -4.36 12.31
C GLU A 140 11.47 -2.86 12.34
N ARG A 141 11.47 -2.19 11.18
CA ARG A 141 10.96 -0.83 10.98
C ARG A 141 9.53 -0.66 11.49
N PHE A 142 8.71 -1.72 11.43
CA PHE A 142 7.32 -1.71 11.89
C PHE A 142 7.13 -2.20 13.34
N LEU A 143 8.20 -2.62 14.02
CA LEU A 143 8.12 -3.24 15.36
C LEU A 143 7.76 -2.25 16.49
N HIS A 144 8.04 -0.96 16.29
CA HIS A 144 7.83 0.11 17.26
C HIS A 144 6.84 1.17 16.77
N VAL A 145 6.05 0.82 15.77
CA VAL A 145 5.03 1.71 15.22
C VAL A 145 3.87 1.68 16.21
N ASP A 146 3.75 2.73 17.03
CA ASP A 146 2.58 2.95 17.90
C ASP A 146 1.32 2.70 17.07
N LYS A 147 0.34 2.00 17.65
CA LYS A 147 -0.92 1.59 16.98
C LYS A 147 -1.70 2.75 16.32
N ASP A 148 -1.32 4.00 16.61
CA ASP A 148 -1.85 5.22 16.00
C ASP A 148 -1.26 5.58 14.62
N HIS A 149 -0.18 4.93 14.18
CA HIS A 149 0.43 5.15 12.87
C HIS A 149 -0.24 4.39 11.71
N HIS A 150 -1.33 3.63 11.97
CA HIS A 150 -2.27 3.28 10.90
C HIS A 150 -2.98 4.49 10.31
N LYS A 151 -2.83 5.67 10.93
CA LYS A 151 -2.78 6.90 10.16
C LYS A 151 -1.52 6.84 9.32
N VAL A 152 -1.64 6.27 8.10
CA VAL A 152 -0.83 6.71 6.96
C VAL A 152 -0.74 8.22 7.16
N ASN A 153 0.47 8.73 7.45
CA ASN A 153 0.65 10.12 7.80
C ASN A 153 0.21 10.93 6.57
N ALA A 154 -1.08 11.25 6.50
CA ALA A 154 -1.66 12.20 5.57
C ALA A 154 -1.17 13.63 5.92
N GLY A 155 -0.41 13.78 7.02
CA GLY A 155 0.39 14.94 7.36
C GLY A 155 1.89 14.76 7.14
N GLY A 156 2.36 13.66 6.55
CA GLY A 156 3.75 13.50 6.14
C GLY A 156 4.05 14.53 5.06
N HIS A 157 5.22 15.18 5.12
CA HIS A 157 5.69 16.05 4.05
C HIS A 157 5.62 15.28 2.72
N PHE A 158 4.58 15.55 1.92
CA PHE A 158 4.42 14.98 0.57
C PHE A 158 5.32 15.77 -0.37
N SER A 159 6.62 15.56 -0.20
CA SER A 159 7.66 16.26 -0.92
C SER A 159 7.82 15.80 -2.36
N ARG A 160 7.10 14.75 -2.79
CA ARG A 160 7.14 14.21 -4.17
C ARG A 160 5.76 13.82 -4.69
N ILE A 161 4.94 14.83 -4.94
CA ILE A 161 3.76 14.71 -5.82
C ILE A 161 4.26 15.06 -7.23
N THR A 162 3.90 14.27 -8.23
CA THR A 162 4.24 14.59 -9.63
C THR A 162 2.97 15.07 -10.31
N ILE A 163 3.03 16.23 -10.96
CA ILE A 163 1.87 16.80 -11.66
C ILE A 163 2.19 16.83 -13.14
N MET A 164 1.30 16.24 -13.93
CA MET A 164 1.34 16.24 -15.37
C MET A 164 0.26 17.22 -15.86
N PRO A 165 0.61 18.52 -15.99
CA PRO A 165 -0.33 19.52 -16.48
C PRO A 165 -0.77 19.20 -17.90
N LYS A 166 -2.07 19.39 -18.17
CA LYS A 166 -2.61 19.15 -19.53
C LYS A 166 -2.23 20.27 -20.50
N HIS A 167 -1.91 21.46 -19.98
CA HIS A 167 -1.66 22.68 -20.75
C HIS A 167 -0.18 22.99 -20.99
N ILE A 168 0.72 22.34 -20.26
CA ILE A 168 2.16 22.53 -20.35
C ILE A 168 2.70 21.16 -20.73
N GLY A 169 3.28 21.01 -21.92
CA GLY A 169 3.75 19.72 -22.45
C GLY A 169 4.98 19.17 -21.70
N GLY A 170 4.91 18.99 -20.37
CA GLY A 170 5.99 18.54 -19.52
C GLY A 170 5.50 18.11 -18.13
N THR A 171 6.31 17.32 -17.43
CA THR A 171 6.08 16.85 -16.07
C THR A 171 6.68 17.83 -15.08
N ILE A 172 5.94 18.23 -14.04
CA ILE A 172 6.47 19.01 -12.93
C ILE A 172 6.65 18.04 -11.75
N GLU A 173 7.91 17.75 -11.43
CA GLU A 173 8.28 17.08 -10.19
C GLU A 173 8.55 18.13 -9.13
N PHE A 174 7.85 18.04 -8.01
CA PHE A 174 8.16 18.84 -6.83
C PHE A 174 9.18 18.06 -6.01
N ASP A 175 10.28 18.71 -5.65
CA ASP A 175 11.19 18.27 -4.59
C ASP A 175 11.38 19.50 -3.69
N GLN A 176 10.99 19.37 -2.42
CA GLN A 176 11.23 20.39 -1.38
C GLN A 176 12.26 19.90 -0.38
#